data_AF-A0A257PJL9-F1
#
_entry.id   AF-A0A257PJL9-F1
#
_cell.length_a   1.000
_cell.length_b   1.000
_cell.length_c   1.000
_cell.angle_alpha   90.00
_cell.angle_beta   90.00
_cell.angle_gamma   90.00
#
_symmetry.space_group_name_H-M   'P 1'
#
loop_
_entity.id
_entity.type
_entity.pdbx_description
1 polymer ?
#
loop_
_entity_poly.entity_id
_entity_poly.type
_entity_poly.pdbx_seq_one_letter_code
_entity_poly.pdbx_strand_id
1 'polypeptide(L)'
;MTPETMDCVTLSVPADALDAFEAALSSVCRAVSFYHDEDRDYWDIQGVKERGADEGELAAAMAVAEMLTGVSPEVVRSIVPVGGWLARTQAAFPEQQIGQRFVVRGTHIAALPLPGRITLTLDAGLAFGTGEHNSTRGCLVMLERVARSHAPRRILDLGTGSGILAIAAAKLLHRRVLASDIDARAARVANANAAL
;
A
#
# COMPACT_ATOMS: atom_id res chain seq x y z
N MET A 1 -5.68 5.46 30.62
CA MET A 1 -6.57 5.33 29.45
C MET A 1 -6.38 3.94 28.90
N THR A 2 -7.42 3.12 28.89
CA THR A 2 -7.39 1.82 28.18
C THR A 2 -7.18 2.08 26.70
N PRO A 3 -6.26 1.38 26.02
CA PRO A 3 -6.08 1.52 24.58
C PRO A 3 -7.40 1.16 23.89
N GLU A 4 -7.85 2.04 23.00
CA GLU A 4 -9.04 1.81 22.17
C GLU A 4 -8.74 0.61 21.25
N THR A 5 -9.68 -0.34 21.13
CA THR A 5 -9.51 -1.58 20.34
C THR A 5 -10.59 -1.71 19.26
N MET A 6 -10.25 -2.38 18.16
CA MET A 6 -11.11 -2.67 17.01
C MET A 6 -11.17 -4.18 16.78
N ASP A 7 -12.23 -4.63 16.09
CA ASP A 7 -12.32 -5.99 15.60
C ASP A 7 -11.66 -6.10 14.23
N CYS A 8 -10.90 -7.17 14.04
CA CYS A 8 -10.20 -7.49 12.82
C CYS A 8 -10.68 -8.84 12.30
N VAL A 9 -11.13 -8.86 11.05
CA VAL A 9 -11.66 -10.02 10.35
C VAL A 9 -10.69 -10.39 9.26
N THR A 10 -10.26 -11.65 9.21
CA THR A 10 -9.24 -12.15 8.27
C THR A 10 -9.78 -13.38 7.56
N LEU A 11 -9.55 -13.48 6.26
CA LEU A 11 -9.98 -14.60 5.42
C LEU A 11 -9.00 -14.77 4.25
N SER A 12 -8.89 -15.98 3.72
CA SER A 12 -8.05 -16.29 2.55
C SER A 12 -8.90 -16.84 1.42
N VAL A 13 -8.79 -16.28 0.21
CA VAL A 13 -9.60 -16.65 -0.95
C VAL A 13 -8.77 -16.75 -2.23
N PRO A 14 -9.18 -17.56 -3.22
CA PRO A 14 -8.54 -17.56 -4.53
C PRO A 14 -8.78 -16.24 -5.29
N ALA A 15 -7.97 -15.99 -6.31
CA ALA A 15 -7.99 -14.72 -7.06
C ALA A 15 -9.33 -14.40 -7.74
N ASP A 16 -10.09 -15.42 -8.15
CA ASP A 16 -11.41 -15.27 -8.79
C ASP A 16 -12.53 -14.91 -7.80
N ALA A 17 -12.30 -15.11 -6.50
CA ALA A 17 -13.24 -14.76 -5.44
C ALA A 17 -12.90 -13.42 -4.74
N LEU A 18 -11.69 -12.88 -4.95
CA LEU A 18 -11.15 -11.70 -4.28
C LEU A 18 -12.12 -10.51 -4.28
N ASP A 19 -12.60 -10.10 -5.46
CA ASP A 19 -13.44 -8.91 -5.62
C ASP A 19 -14.75 -8.99 -4.80
N ALA A 20 -15.34 -10.18 -4.71
CA ALA A 20 -16.58 -10.38 -3.97
C ALA A 20 -16.37 -10.24 -2.46
N PHE A 21 -15.28 -10.80 -1.94
CA PHE A 21 -14.95 -10.71 -0.51
C PHE A 21 -14.36 -9.35 -0.12
N GLU A 22 -13.66 -8.66 -1.02
CA GLU A 22 -13.30 -7.25 -0.85
C GLU A 22 -14.55 -6.39 -0.68
N ALA A 23 -15.53 -6.55 -1.57
CA ALA A 23 -16.77 -5.78 -1.51
C ALA A 23 -17.54 -6.06 -0.21
N ALA A 24 -17.60 -7.32 0.22
CA ALA A 24 -18.26 -7.73 1.45
C ALA A 24 -17.59 -7.14 2.70
N LEU A 25 -16.26 -7.14 2.77
CA LEU A 25 -15.56 -6.52 3.89
C LEU A 25 -15.66 -4.99 3.83
N SER A 26 -15.59 -4.39 2.65
CA SER A 26 -15.62 -2.92 2.48
C SER A 26 -16.98 -2.29 2.80
N SER A 27 -18.07 -3.07 2.85
CA SER A 27 -19.38 -2.55 3.25
C SER A 27 -19.46 -2.26 4.75
N VAL A 28 -18.65 -2.93 5.57
CA VAL A 28 -18.70 -2.84 7.04
C VAL A 28 -17.38 -2.38 7.66
N CYS A 29 -16.25 -2.82 7.10
CA CYS A 29 -14.94 -2.48 7.62
C CYS A 29 -14.54 -1.08 7.18
N ARG A 30 -13.99 -0.32 8.14
CA ARG A 30 -13.42 1.00 7.92
C ARG A 30 -12.22 0.96 6.97
N ALA A 31 -11.46 -0.12 7.00
CA ALA A 31 -10.31 -0.36 6.14
C ALA A 31 -10.20 -1.84 5.81
N VAL A 32 -9.81 -2.15 4.58
CA VAL A 32 -9.53 -3.50 4.09
C VAL A 32 -8.13 -3.51 3.48
N SER A 33 -7.34 -4.55 3.75
CA SER A 33 -6.03 -4.76 3.14
C SER A 33 -5.90 -6.20 2.61
N PHE A 34 -4.94 -6.40 1.73
CA PHE A 34 -4.79 -7.62 0.95
C PHE A 34 -3.32 -8.02 0.88
N TYR A 35 -3.03 -9.32 1.01
CA TYR A 35 -1.71 -9.90 0.84
C TYR A 35 -1.84 -11.12 -0.08
N HIS A 36 -0.95 -11.25 -1.08
CA HIS A 36 -0.92 -12.42 -1.96
C HIS A 36 0.07 -13.44 -1.41
N ASP A 37 -0.41 -14.66 -1.16
CA ASP A 37 0.43 -15.83 -0.88
C ASP A 37 0.79 -16.47 -2.23
N GLU A 38 1.98 -16.13 -2.75
CA GLU A 38 2.49 -16.63 -4.03
C GLU A 38 2.68 -18.16 -4.06
N ASP A 39 2.87 -18.80 -2.90
CA ASP A 39 3.09 -20.26 -2.83
C ASP A 39 1.77 -21.02 -2.96
N ARG A 40 0.67 -20.44 -2.46
CA ARG A 40 -0.67 -21.06 -2.49
C ARG A 40 -1.54 -20.54 -3.63
N ASP A 41 -1.17 -19.42 -4.22
CA ASP A 41 -1.97 -18.62 -5.16
C ASP A 41 -3.31 -18.17 -4.54
N TYR A 42 -3.25 -17.68 -3.30
CA TYR A 42 -4.39 -17.18 -2.53
C TYR A 42 -4.16 -15.74 -2.09
N TRP A 43 -5.25 -15.05 -1.81
CA TRP A 43 -5.28 -13.69 -1.28
C TRP A 43 -5.80 -13.69 0.15
N ASP A 44 -4.95 -13.27 1.08
CA ASP A 44 -5.33 -12.96 2.45
C ASP A 44 -5.95 -11.57 2.48
N ILE A 45 -7.23 -11.51 2.81
CA ILE A 45 -7.99 -10.27 2.97
C ILE A 45 -8.21 -10.03 4.46
N GLN A 46 -8.01 -8.78 4.88
CA GLN A 46 -8.18 -8.41 6.27
C GLN A 46 -8.91 -7.09 6.39
N GLY A 47 -10.01 -7.07 7.14
CA GLY A 47 -10.86 -5.91 7.37
C GLY A 47 -10.90 -5.51 8.84
N VAL A 48 -10.85 -4.21 9.12
CA VAL A 48 -10.95 -3.67 10.48
C VAL A 48 -12.19 -2.80 10.64
N LYS A 49 -12.91 -3.02 11.74
CA LYS A 49 -14.21 -2.40 12.05
C LYS A 49 -14.32 -2.05 13.53
N GLU A 50 -15.25 -1.17 13.85
CA GLU A 50 -15.58 -0.89 15.25
C GLU A 50 -16.06 -2.16 15.95
N ARG A 51 -15.70 -2.28 17.23
CA ARG A 51 -15.91 -3.50 18.00
C ARG A 51 -17.38 -3.83 18.11
N GLY A 52 -17.78 -5.01 17.62
CA GLY A 52 -19.15 -5.51 17.63
C GLY A 52 -20.16 -4.72 16.78
N ALA A 53 -19.73 -3.70 16.03
CA ALA A 53 -20.61 -2.96 15.11
C ALA A 53 -21.02 -3.87 13.94
N ASP A 54 -22.22 -3.72 13.37
CA ASP A 54 -22.59 -4.23 12.04
C ASP A 54 -22.27 -5.73 11.77
N GLU A 55 -22.34 -6.58 12.80
CA GLU A 55 -22.08 -8.02 12.69
C GLU A 55 -23.08 -8.74 11.77
N GLY A 56 -24.35 -8.33 11.81
CA GLY A 56 -25.39 -8.87 10.95
C GLY A 56 -25.21 -8.50 9.47
N GLU A 57 -24.77 -7.26 9.22
CA GLU A 57 -24.49 -6.79 7.86
C GLU A 57 -23.25 -7.48 7.30
N LEU A 58 -22.20 -7.63 8.10
CA LEU A 58 -21.01 -8.36 7.71
C LEU A 58 -21.35 -9.81 7.36
N ALA A 59 -22.13 -10.49 8.21
CA ALA A 59 -22.56 -11.86 7.95
C ALA A 59 -23.39 -11.99 6.66
N ALA A 60 -24.29 -11.04 6.40
CA ALA A 60 -25.09 -11.02 5.18
C ALA A 60 -24.24 -10.78 3.93
N ALA A 61 -23.31 -9.81 3.97
CA ALA A 61 -22.42 -9.49 2.86
C ALA A 61 -21.48 -10.66 2.55
N MET A 62 -20.94 -11.32 3.58
CA MET A 62 -20.14 -12.54 3.44
C MET A 62 -20.94 -13.66 2.78
N ALA A 63 -22.17 -13.91 3.22
CA ALA A 63 -23.02 -14.94 2.62
C ALA A 63 -23.31 -14.68 1.12
N VAL A 64 -23.48 -13.42 0.72
CA VAL A 64 -23.63 -13.06 -0.70
C VAL A 64 -22.35 -13.35 -1.48
N ALA A 65 -21.17 -13.01 -0.93
CA ALA A 65 -19.89 -13.32 -1.57
C ALA A 65 -19.67 -14.83 -1.74
N GLU A 66 -20.01 -15.63 -0.72
CA GLU A 66 -19.96 -17.09 -0.81
C GLU A 66 -20.90 -17.64 -1.90
N MET A 67 -22.14 -17.12 -1.99
CA MET A 67 -23.09 -17.55 -3.03
C MET A 67 -22.64 -17.19 -4.45
N LEU A 68 -22.00 -16.04 -4.64
CA LEU A 68 -21.54 -15.57 -5.95
C LEU A 68 -20.30 -16.33 -6.44
N THR A 69 -19.42 -16.72 -5.52
CA THR A 69 -18.12 -17.32 -5.84
C THR A 69 -18.09 -18.84 -5.67
N GLY A 70 -18.99 -19.40 -4.86
CA GLY A 70 -18.94 -20.79 -4.43
C GLY A 70 -17.80 -21.10 -3.44
N VAL A 71 -17.08 -20.09 -2.97
CA VAL A 71 -15.98 -20.22 -2.00
C VAL A 71 -16.52 -19.91 -0.62
N SER A 72 -16.29 -20.78 0.35
CA SER A 72 -16.59 -20.54 1.77
C SER A 72 -15.27 -20.50 2.56
N PRO A 73 -14.65 -19.31 2.72
CA PRO A 73 -13.38 -19.20 3.41
C PRO A 73 -13.56 -19.30 4.94
N GLU A 74 -12.54 -19.78 5.63
CA GLU A 74 -12.51 -19.69 7.09
C GLU A 74 -12.33 -18.23 7.51
N VAL A 75 -13.23 -17.74 8.37
CA VAL A 75 -13.20 -16.37 8.87
C VAL A 75 -12.57 -16.33 10.26
N VAL A 76 -11.36 -15.78 10.35
CA VAL A 76 -10.63 -15.62 11.61
C VAL A 76 -10.88 -14.22 12.17
N ARG A 77 -11.34 -14.15 13.42
CA ARG A 77 -11.61 -12.90 14.13
C ARG A 77 -10.59 -12.67 15.22
N SER A 78 -10.07 -11.45 15.31
CA SER A 78 -9.12 -11.05 16.35
C SER A 78 -9.37 -9.62 16.82
N ILE A 79 -8.89 -9.28 18.00
CA ILE A 79 -8.97 -7.91 18.53
C ILE A 79 -7.64 -7.24 18.30
N VAL A 80 -7.66 -6.08 17.65
CA VAL A 80 -6.47 -5.28 17.37
C VAL A 80 -6.59 -3.93 18.06
N PRO A 81 -5.50 -3.32 18.56
CA PRO A 81 -5.54 -1.94 19.00
C PRO A 81 -5.96 -1.03 17.83
N VAL A 82 -6.72 0.05 18.08
CA VAL A 82 -7.08 1.09 17.09
C VAL A 82 -5.83 1.64 16.39
N GLY A 83 -4.68 1.63 17.09
CA GLY A 83 -3.37 1.98 16.53
C GLY A 83 -2.47 0.79 16.15
N GLY A 84 -3.02 -0.41 15.93
CA GLY A 84 -2.23 -1.66 15.96
C GLY A 84 -2.29 -2.56 14.72
N TRP A 85 -3.16 -2.30 13.75
CA TRP A 85 -3.26 -3.16 12.57
C TRP A 85 -3.03 -2.44 11.24
N LEU A 86 -3.63 -1.27 10.99
CA LEU A 86 -3.13 -0.39 9.92
C LEU A 86 -1.68 0.05 10.20
N ALA A 87 -1.31 0.13 11.49
CA ALA A 87 0.02 0.49 11.95
C ALA A 87 1.05 -0.65 11.92
N ARG A 88 0.70 -1.93 11.69
CA ARG A 88 1.74 -2.97 11.55
C ARG A 88 2.36 -3.00 10.17
N THR A 89 1.65 -2.52 9.15
CA THR A 89 2.20 -2.28 7.82
C THR A 89 2.68 -0.82 7.69
N GLN A 90 2.05 0.13 8.38
CA GLN A 90 2.41 1.56 8.31
C GLN A 90 3.54 1.97 9.28
N ALA A 91 3.73 1.32 10.45
CA ALA A 91 4.84 1.59 11.38
C ALA A 91 6.07 0.67 11.17
N ALA A 92 5.97 -0.31 10.27
CA ALA A 92 7.08 -1.15 9.85
C ALA A 92 7.63 -0.79 8.47
N PHE A 93 7.32 0.40 7.92
CA PHE A 93 8.03 0.91 6.76
C PHE A 93 9.28 1.68 7.23
N PRO A 94 10.44 1.02 7.41
CA PRO A 94 11.62 1.66 7.93
C PRO A 94 12.13 2.72 6.96
N GLU A 95 12.93 3.65 7.49
CA GLU A 95 13.76 4.45 6.61
C GLU A 95 14.74 3.54 5.86
N GLN A 96 14.72 3.61 4.53
CA GLN A 96 15.57 2.80 3.67
C GLN A 96 16.48 3.69 2.84
N GLN A 97 17.79 3.50 2.98
CA GLN A 97 18.76 4.09 2.07
C GLN A 97 18.85 3.25 0.80
N ILE A 98 18.57 3.88 -0.35
CA ILE A 98 18.59 3.22 -1.66
C ILE A 98 19.63 3.92 -2.53
N GLY A 99 20.58 3.13 -3.06
CA GLY A 99 21.69 3.66 -3.83
C GLY A 99 22.51 4.69 -3.06
N GLN A 100 23.08 5.66 -3.79
CA GLN A 100 23.87 6.75 -3.22
C GLN A 100 23.05 8.02 -3.00
N ARG A 101 21.90 8.16 -3.67
CA ARG A 101 21.16 9.42 -3.75
C ARG A 101 19.85 9.40 -2.99
N PHE A 102 19.23 8.25 -2.75
CA PHE A 102 17.87 8.21 -2.22
C PHE A 102 17.78 7.72 -0.77
N VAL A 103 16.77 8.23 -0.08
CA VAL A 103 16.25 7.71 1.18
C VAL A 103 14.74 7.64 1.05
N VAL A 104 14.14 6.49 1.29
CA VAL A 104 12.68 6.31 1.29
C VAL A 104 12.23 6.18 2.73
N ARG A 105 11.15 6.89 3.10
CA ARG A 105 10.62 6.87 4.46
C ARG A 105 9.11 7.09 4.48
N GLY A 106 8.46 6.62 5.53
CA GLY A 106 7.05 6.87 5.76
C GLY A 106 6.82 8.27 6.33
N THR A 107 5.62 8.81 6.11
CA THR A 107 5.16 10.07 6.72
C THR A 107 5.20 10.06 8.26
N HIS A 108 5.16 8.88 8.88
CA HIS A 108 5.23 8.69 10.33
C HIS A 108 6.65 8.88 10.92
N ILE A 109 7.70 8.92 10.09
CA ILE A 109 9.08 9.06 10.56
C ILE A 109 9.40 10.55 10.75
N ALA A 110 9.44 10.99 12.01
CA ALA A 110 9.74 12.36 12.39
C ALA A 110 11.25 12.72 12.39
N ALA A 111 12.13 11.78 12.05
CA ALA A 111 13.57 12.02 12.00
C ALA A 111 13.94 13.08 10.93
N LEU A 112 15.00 13.84 11.19
CA LEU A 112 15.51 14.80 10.21
C LEU A 112 16.02 14.08 8.95
N PRO A 113 15.77 14.63 7.74
CA PRO A 113 16.31 14.08 6.50
C PRO A 113 17.83 13.90 6.56
N LEU A 114 18.33 12.76 6.06
CA LEU A 114 19.77 12.52 5.95
C LEU A 114 20.41 13.54 5.00
N PRO A 115 21.40 14.33 5.46
CA PRO A 115 22.06 15.33 4.63
C PRO A 115 22.68 14.72 3.36
N GLY A 116 22.55 15.42 2.23
CA GLY A 116 23.15 15.02 0.96
C GLY A 116 22.40 13.93 0.18
N ARG A 117 21.28 13.43 0.71
CA ARG A 117 20.38 12.51 0.01
C ARG A 117 19.02 13.14 -0.29
N ILE A 118 18.38 12.66 -1.35
CA ILE A 118 17.03 12.98 -1.75
C ILE A 118 16.07 12.12 -0.93
N THR A 119 15.28 12.76 -0.08
CA THR A 119 14.25 12.09 0.71
C THR A 119 12.95 11.96 -0.10
N LEU A 120 12.48 10.71 -0.20
CA LEU A 120 11.21 10.31 -0.77
C LEU A 120 10.30 9.92 0.40
N THR A 121 9.35 10.79 0.73
CA THR A 121 8.38 10.54 1.82
C THR A 121 7.09 10.03 1.20
N LEU A 122 6.55 8.92 1.72
CA LEU A 122 5.35 8.27 1.21
C LEU A 122 4.36 8.01 2.34
N ASP A 123 3.07 8.16 2.07
CA ASP A 123 2.03 7.62 2.94
C ASP A 123 1.74 6.16 2.56
N ALA A 124 2.34 5.23 3.31
CA ALA A 124 2.29 3.79 3.05
C ALA A 124 0.92 3.15 3.32
N GLY A 125 -0.07 3.91 3.84
CA GLY A 125 -1.37 3.37 4.22
C GLY A 125 -2.35 3.15 3.07
N LEU A 126 -2.08 3.65 1.85
CA LEU A 126 -3.10 3.74 0.80
C LEU A 126 -2.67 3.30 -0.61
N ALA A 127 -1.41 2.95 -0.88
CA ALA A 127 -1.00 2.46 -2.21
C ALA A 127 0.06 1.36 -2.18
N PHE A 128 -0.16 0.39 -3.07
CA PHE A 128 0.85 -0.55 -3.54
C PHE A 128 2.11 0.19 -4.01
N GLY A 129 3.30 -0.35 -3.71
CA GLY A 129 4.59 0.26 -4.05
C GLY A 129 5.23 1.08 -2.92
N THR A 130 5.16 0.60 -1.68
CA THR A 130 5.88 1.16 -0.51
C THR A 130 7.42 1.16 -0.69
N GLY A 131 7.94 0.33 -1.60
CA GLY A 131 9.38 0.21 -1.85
C GLY A 131 10.02 -1.02 -1.19
N GLU A 132 9.24 -1.86 -0.50
CA GLU A 132 9.70 -3.14 0.04
C GLU A 132 9.95 -4.22 -1.03
N HIS A 133 9.53 -3.97 -2.28
CA HIS A 133 9.80 -4.85 -3.41
C HIS A 133 11.18 -4.56 -4.03
N ASN A 134 11.98 -5.61 -4.20
CA ASN A 134 13.31 -5.57 -4.83
C ASN A 134 13.33 -4.81 -6.18
N SER A 135 12.21 -4.83 -6.91
CA SER A 135 12.03 -4.13 -8.19
C SER A 135 12.12 -2.60 -8.05
N THR A 136 11.42 -1.98 -7.10
CA THR A 136 11.46 -0.53 -6.87
C THR A 136 12.86 -0.06 -6.48
N ARG A 137 13.51 -0.81 -5.58
CA ARG A 137 14.90 -0.53 -5.18
C ARG A 137 15.84 -0.59 -6.40
N GLY A 138 15.70 -1.61 -7.24
CA GLY A 138 16.47 -1.74 -8.48
C GLY A 138 16.26 -0.57 -9.43
N CYS A 139 15.01 -0.13 -9.61
CA CYS A 139 14.66 1.01 -10.45
C CYS A 139 15.29 2.32 -9.95
N LEU A 140 15.26 2.58 -8.64
CA LEU A 140 15.88 3.77 -8.05
C LEU A 140 17.40 3.78 -8.23
N VAL A 141 18.07 2.64 -8.02
CA VAL A 141 19.51 2.51 -8.28
C VAL A 141 19.83 2.70 -9.77
N MET A 142 19.00 2.17 -10.66
CA MET A 142 19.18 2.34 -12.10
C MET A 142 18.96 3.79 -12.54
N LEU A 143 17.98 4.48 -11.96
CA LEU A 143 17.72 5.89 -12.20
C LEU A 143 18.96 6.76 -11.88
N GLU A 144 19.71 6.46 -10.81
CA GLU A 144 20.98 7.13 -10.51
C GLU A 144 22.03 6.90 -11.63
N ARG A 145 22.13 5.67 -12.14
CA ARG A 145 23.07 5.32 -13.21
C ARG A 145 22.72 6.03 -14.52
N VAL A 146 21.42 6.09 -14.84
CA VAL A 146 20.91 6.82 -16.01
C VAL A 146 21.19 8.30 -15.87
N ALA A 147 20.86 8.92 -14.74
CA ALA A 147 21.08 10.35 -14.51
C ALA A 147 22.55 10.79 -14.59
N ARG A 148 23.49 9.87 -14.32
CA ARG A 148 24.94 10.13 -14.47
C ARG A 148 25.44 10.09 -15.90
N SER A 149 24.81 9.29 -16.75
CA SER A 149 25.26 9.02 -18.12
C SER A 149 24.42 9.73 -19.17
N HIS A 150 23.20 10.13 -18.82
CA HIS A 150 22.19 10.68 -19.71
C HIS A 150 21.43 11.83 -19.04
N ALA A 151 20.91 12.74 -19.86
CA ALA A 151 20.05 13.85 -19.43
C ALA A 151 18.67 13.73 -20.10
N PRO A 152 17.81 12.80 -19.66
CA PRO A 152 16.51 12.59 -20.28
C PRO A 152 15.63 13.85 -20.15
N ARG A 153 14.99 14.23 -21.27
CA ARG A 153 14.14 15.44 -21.35
C ARG A 153 12.67 15.17 -21.05
N ARG A 154 12.20 13.97 -21.37
CA ARG A 154 10.82 13.52 -21.17
C ARG A 154 10.86 12.21 -20.42
N ILE A 155 10.09 12.12 -19.34
CA ILE A 155 10.11 10.98 -18.42
C ILE A 155 8.66 10.53 -18.25
N LEU A 156 8.44 9.22 -18.40
CA LEU A 156 7.17 8.54 -18.17
C LEU A 156 7.38 7.48 -17.08
N ASP A 157 6.53 7.50 -16.06
CA ASP A 157 6.38 6.44 -15.08
C ASP A 157 5.05 5.72 -15.37
N LEU A 158 5.14 4.47 -15.84
CA LEU A 158 4.00 3.68 -16.29
C LEU A 158 3.72 2.57 -15.28
N GLY A 159 2.53 2.56 -14.69
CA GLY A 159 2.23 1.76 -13.50
C GLY A 159 2.81 2.43 -12.25
N THR A 160 2.48 3.72 -12.06
CA THR A 160 3.16 4.57 -11.07
C THR A 160 2.87 4.17 -9.62
N GLY A 161 1.74 3.49 -9.34
CA GLY A 161 1.37 3.05 -8.00
C GLY A 161 1.41 4.21 -6.99
N SER A 162 2.30 4.10 -5.99
CA SER A 162 2.56 5.14 -4.98
C SER A 162 3.16 6.44 -5.53
N GLY A 163 3.65 6.47 -6.77
CA GLY A 163 4.35 7.62 -7.37
C GLY A 163 5.84 7.69 -7.06
N ILE A 164 6.41 6.73 -6.32
CA ILE A 164 7.79 6.81 -5.82
C ILE A 164 8.84 7.03 -6.92
N LEU A 165 8.73 6.35 -8.07
CA LEU A 165 9.70 6.48 -9.16
C LEU A 165 9.54 7.81 -9.90
N ALA A 166 8.30 8.25 -10.13
CA ALA A 166 8.03 9.57 -10.69
C ALA A 166 8.59 10.70 -9.81
N ILE A 167 8.35 10.64 -8.50
CA ILE A 167 8.85 11.63 -7.54
C ILE A 167 10.39 11.60 -7.50
N ALA A 168 10.99 10.41 -7.47
CA ALA A 168 12.45 10.24 -7.49
C ALA A 168 13.08 10.86 -8.75
N ALA A 169 12.52 10.58 -9.92
CA ALA A 169 12.99 11.14 -11.18
C ALA A 169 12.84 12.66 -11.23
N ALA A 170 11.70 13.18 -10.78
CA ALA A 170 11.46 14.61 -10.72
C ALA A 170 12.47 15.33 -9.81
N LYS A 171 12.73 14.78 -8.61
CA LYS A 171 13.68 15.36 -7.64
C LYS A 171 15.13 15.22 -8.08
N LEU A 172 15.53 14.08 -8.69
CA LEU A 172 16.91 13.85 -9.11
C LEU A 172 17.29 14.64 -10.37
N LEU A 173 16.38 14.74 -11.34
CA LEU A 173 16.67 15.33 -12.66
C LEU A 173 16.14 16.76 -12.81
N HIS A 174 15.33 17.24 -11.85
CA HIS A 174 14.65 18.54 -11.90
C HIS A 174 13.82 18.71 -13.18
N ARG A 175 13.03 17.68 -13.53
CA ARG A 175 12.17 17.64 -14.72
C ARG A 175 10.74 17.23 -14.36
N ARG A 176 9.80 17.64 -15.21
CA ARG A 176 8.42 17.14 -15.15
C ARG A 176 8.41 15.67 -15.57
N VAL A 177 7.63 14.87 -14.85
CA VAL A 177 7.41 13.45 -15.11
C VAL A 177 5.93 13.26 -15.38
N LEU A 178 5.60 12.54 -16.46
CA LEU A 178 4.25 12.03 -16.66
C LEU A 178 4.15 10.71 -15.90
N ALA A 179 3.19 10.58 -14.99
CA ALA A 179 2.94 9.37 -14.25
C ALA A 179 1.55 8.85 -14.60
N SER A 180 1.42 7.56 -14.89
CA SER A 180 0.16 6.94 -15.28
C SER A 180 -0.05 5.62 -14.57
N ASP A 181 -1.30 5.35 -14.23
CA ASP A 181 -1.75 4.06 -13.72
C ASP A 181 -3.12 3.74 -14.31
N ILE A 182 -3.47 2.45 -14.37
CA ILE A 182 -4.81 2.02 -14.76
C ILE A 182 -5.80 2.16 -13.59
N ASP A 183 -5.30 2.13 -12.34
CA ASP A 183 -6.11 2.35 -11.15
C ASP A 183 -6.18 3.85 -10.80
N ALA A 184 -7.39 4.42 -10.84
CA ALA A 184 -7.64 5.81 -10.45
C ALA A 184 -7.26 6.10 -8.97
N ARG A 185 -7.27 5.09 -8.10
CA ARG A 185 -6.80 5.22 -6.70
C ARG A 185 -5.29 5.45 -6.66
N ALA A 186 -4.50 4.68 -7.42
CA ALA A 186 -3.06 4.86 -7.51
C ALA A 186 -2.69 6.28 -8.00
N ALA A 187 -3.39 6.79 -9.02
CA ALA A 187 -3.21 8.16 -9.48
C ALA A 187 -3.49 9.22 -8.39
N ARG A 188 -4.51 9.01 -7.54
CA ARG A 188 -4.78 9.90 -6.40
C ARG A 188 -3.68 9.84 -5.34
N VAL A 189 -3.19 8.65 -5.01
CA VAL A 189 -2.12 8.47 -4.02
C VAL A 189 -0.79 9.04 -4.53
N ALA A 190 -0.44 8.80 -5.80
CA ALA A 190 0.75 9.39 -6.40
C ALA A 190 0.72 10.93 -6.35
N ASN A 191 -0.44 11.55 -6.62
CA ASN A 191 -0.61 13.00 -6.48
C ASN A 191 -0.47 13.47 -5.04
N ALA A 192 -1.04 12.75 -4.07
CA ALA A 192 -0.90 13.08 -2.65
C ALA A 192 0.57 12.98 -2.19
N ASN A 193 1.26 11.90 -2.55
CA ASN A 193 2.67 11.71 -2.23
C ASN A 193 3.58 12.74 -2.91
N ALA A 194 3.26 13.18 -4.13
CA ALA A 194 4.02 14.20 -4.85
C ALA A 194 3.93 15.60 -4.20
N ALA A 195 2.90 15.84 -3.38
CA ALA A 195 2.71 17.10 -2.66
C ALA A 195 3.47 17.18 -1.32
N LEU A 196 4.17 16.09 -0.91
CA LEU A 196 5.01 16.00 0.29
C LEU A 196 6.44 16.53 0.06
#